data_AF-A0A0F8A0D5-F1
#
_entry.id   AF-A0A0F8A0D5-F1
#
_cell.length_a   1.000
_cell.length_b   1.000
_cell.length_c   1.000
_cell.angle_alpha   90.00
_cell.angle_beta   90.00
_cell.angle_gamma   90.00
#
_symmetry.space_group_name_H-M   'P 1'
#
loop_
_entity.id
_entity.type
_entity.pdbx_description
1 polymer ?
#
loop_
_entity_poly.entity_id
_entity_poly.type
_entity_poly.pdbx_seq_one_letter_code
_entity_poly.pdbx_strand_id
1 'polypeptide(L)'
;MAASEVFPLSATICDNDRIPDTSPEMQCWTQSGHPIVDGKYLDKNGVIREVDPSEWTVAGPPALDVYWSNRKITPNLGYNQFHAIALGASVDVTEYLARVGELLRVAAGALEIVALNATLYSVNVIVSTDLSQGAMKELLFEHRLAPAQ
;
A
#
# COMPACT_ATOMS: atom_id res chain seq x y z
N MET A 1 -15.29 -56.68 14.16
CA MET A 1 -16.67 -56.17 14.16
C MET A 1 -16.86 -55.39 15.45
N ALA A 2 -16.73 -54.07 15.37
CA ALA A 2 -16.94 -53.16 16.49
C ALA A 2 -18.04 -52.19 16.09
N ALA A 3 -18.92 -51.92 17.05
CA ALA A 3 -20.19 -51.25 16.88
C ALA A 3 -20.04 -49.77 16.53
N SER A 4 -21.03 -49.32 15.76
CA SER A 4 -21.37 -47.94 15.45
C SER A 4 -21.65 -47.13 16.72
N GLU A 5 -20.88 -46.07 16.94
CA GLU A 5 -21.33 -44.92 17.74
C GLU A 5 -21.40 -43.70 16.82
N VAL A 6 -22.65 -43.28 16.58
CA VAL A 6 -23.03 -42.05 15.90
C VAL A 6 -22.87 -40.93 16.91
N PHE A 7 -21.89 -40.05 16.70
CA PHE A 7 -21.82 -38.78 17.42
C PHE A 7 -22.75 -37.76 16.76
N PRO A 8 -23.65 -37.11 17.51
CA PRO A 8 -24.57 -36.14 16.96
C PRO A 8 -23.83 -34.86 16.54
N LEU A 9 -24.19 -34.39 15.34
CA LEU A 9 -23.91 -33.05 14.83
C LEU A 9 -24.36 -32.00 15.86
N SER A 10 -23.39 -31.25 16.41
CA SER A 10 -23.64 -29.93 16.99
C SER A 10 -22.55 -28.98 16.53
N ALA A 11 -22.52 -28.72 15.22
CA ALA A 11 -21.82 -27.58 14.66
C ALA A 11 -22.79 -26.39 14.63
N THR A 12 -23.09 -25.85 15.81
CA THR A 12 -23.66 -24.51 15.94
C THR A 12 -22.56 -23.63 16.49
N ILE A 13 -21.64 -23.24 15.62
CA ILE A 13 -20.98 -21.94 15.75
C ILE A 13 -21.55 -21.16 14.59
N CYS A 14 -22.72 -20.57 14.84
CA CYS A 14 -23.29 -19.58 13.96
C CYS A 14 -22.25 -18.48 13.78
N ASP A 15 -22.03 -18.17 12.51
CA ASP A 15 -21.66 -16.88 11.97
C ASP A 15 -20.82 -15.98 12.88
N ASN A 16 -19.59 -15.75 12.43
CA ASN A 16 -18.90 -14.49 12.61
C ASN A 16 -19.94 -13.36 12.72
N ASP A 17 -20.10 -12.81 13.92
CA ASP A 17 -20.67 -11.48 14.16
C ASP A 17 -19.75 -10.45 13.49
N ARG A 18 -19.66 -10.52 12.17
CA ARG A 18 -19.17 -9.45 11.33
C ARG A 18 -20.29 -8.43 11.38
N ILE A 19 -20.25 -7.60 12.42
CA ILE A 19 -21.00 -6.35 12.46
C ILE A 19 -20.78 -5.73 11.08
N PRO A 20 -21.83 -5.55 10.25
CA PRO A 20 -21.65 -4.88 8.98
C PRO A 20 -21.07 -3.52 9.36
N ASP A 21 -19.85 -3.26 8.89
CA ASP A 21 -19.24 -1.96 9.05
C ASP A 21 -20.08 -1.00 8.21
N THR A 22 -21.07 -0.37 8.86
CA THR A 22 -21.94 0.63 8.27
C THR A 22 -21.27 2.00 8.23
N SER A 23 -19.99 2.08 8.64
CA SER A 23 -19.21 3.29 8.40
C SER A 23 -19.15 3.47 6.89
N PRO A 24 -19.62 4.59 6.33
CA PRO A 24 -19.39 4.87 4.92
C PRO A 24 -17.88 4.73 4.72
N GLU A 25 -17.45 3.99 3.69
CA GLU A 25 -16.05 3.86 3.33
C GLU A 25 -15.46 5.27 3.30
N MET A 26 -14.77 5.66 4.37
CA MET A 26 -14.15 6.98 4.44
C MET A 26 -13.04 6.93 3.42
N GLN A 27 -13.25 7.63 2.32
CA GLN A 27 -12.22 7.74 1.32
C GLN A 27 -11.06 8.51 1.95
N CYS A 28 -9.94 7.82 2.17
CA CYS A 28 -8.79 8.35 2.91
C CYS A 28 -8.04 9.46 2.17
N TRP A 29 -8.52 9.89 1.01
CA TRP A 29 -7.91 10.93 0.19
C TRP A 29 -8.45 12.35 0.45
N THR A 30 -9.47 12.49 1.28
CA THR A 30 -9.98 13.80 1.74
C THR A 30 -10.28 13.72 3.23
N GLN A 31 -10.05 14.80 3.99
CA GLN A 31 -10.30 14.84 5.43
C GLN A 31 -11.76 14.52 5.77
N SER A 32 -12.67 15.01 4.94
CA SER A 32 -14.12 14.86 5.05
C SER A 32 -14.62 13.49 4.57
N GLY A 33 -13.78 12.69 3.92
CA GLY A 33 -14.14 11.37 3.39
C GLY A 33 -15.05 11.42 2.17
N HIS A 34 -15.20 12.58 1.53
CA HIS A 34 -16.03 12.77 0.34
C HIS A 34 -15.17 13.01 -0.91
N PRO A 35 -15.55 12.47 -2.09
CA PRO A 35 -14.93 12.87 -3.35
C PRO A 35 -15.14 14.36 -3.60
N ILE A 36 -14.06 15.06 -3.93
CA ILE A 36 -14.09 16.48 -4.26
C ILE A 36 -13.96 16.66 -5.76
N VAL A 37 -14.89 17.41 -6.36
CA VAL A 37 -14.90 17.79 -7.77
C VAL A 37 -15.12 19.29 -7.84
N ASP A 38 -14.22 20.01 -8.49
CA ASP A 38 -14.28 21.47 -8.66
C ASP A 38 -14.50 22.25 -7.34
N GLY A 39 -13.81 21.83 -6.26
CA GLY A 39 -13.91 22.45 -4.94
C GLY A 39 -15.21 22.14 -4.19
N LYS A 40 -15.99 21.15 -4.64
CA LYS A 40 -17.27 20.77 -4.04
C LYS A 40 -17.34 19.28 -3.76
N TYR A 41 -18.19 18.89 -2.81
CA TYR A 41 -18.47 17.49 -2.52
C TYR A 41 -19.97 17.25 -2.24
N LEU A 42 -20.41 16.00 -2.39
CA LEU A 42 -21.77 15.57 -2.05
C LEU A 42 -21.77 15.03 -0.62
N ASP A 43 -22.49 15.69 0.30
CA ASP A 43 -22.60 15.23 1.68
C ASP A 43 -23.51 13.99 1.81
N LYS A 44 -23.49 13.36 2.99
CA LYS A 44 -24.33 12.19 3.30
C LYS A 44 -25.85 12.41 3.19
N ASN A 45 -26.29 13.67 3.10
CA ASN A 45 -27.69 14.04 2.95
C ASN A 45 -28.05 14.36 1.49
N GLY A 46 -27.12 14.18 0.55
CA GLY A 46 -27.31 14.49 -0.86
C GLY A 46 -27.21 15.98 -1.19
N VAL A 47 -26.59 16.78 -0.31
CA VAL A 47 -26.41 18.23 -0.52
C VAL A 47 -25.01 18.50 -1.03
N ILE A 48 -24.90 19.28 -2.11
CA ILE A 48 -23.61 19.77 -2.62
C ILE A 48 -23.09 20.85 -1.67
N ARG A 49 -21.88 20.66 -1.13
CA ARG A 49 -21.19 21.60 -0.25
C ARG A 49 -19.89 22.06 -0.89
N GLU A 50 -19.53 23.32 -0.61
CA GLU A 50 -18.19 23.83 -0.88
C GLU A 50 -17.19 23.23 0.10
N VAL A 51 -15.98 22.98 -0.37
CA VAL A 51 -14.87 22.47 0.43
C VAL A 51 -14.35 23.57 1.35
N ASP A 52 -14.03 23.22 2.60
CA ASP A 52 -13.40 24.15 3.52
C ASP A 52 -11.99 24.52 3.00
N PRO A 53 -11.57 25.80 3.04
CA PRO A 53 -10.23 26.19 2.59
C PRO A 53 -9.07 25.47 3.32
N SER A 54 -9.33 24.91 4.50
CA SER A 54 -8.37 24.12 5.28
C SER A 54 -8.47 22.61 5.04
N GLU A 55 -9.40 22.15 4.20
CA GLU A 55 -9.53 20.74 3.82
C GLU A 55 -8.24 20.31 3.12
N TRP A 56 -7.53 19.37 3.74
CA TRP A 56 -6.46 18.69 3.02
C TRP A 56 -7.07 17.67 2.07
N THR A 57 -6.57 17.71 0.83
CA THR A 57 -6.95 16.79 -0.23
C THR A 57 -5.69 16.17 -0.79
N VAL A 58 -5.74 14.89 -1.13
CA VAL A 58 -4.74 14.28 -2.01
C VAL A 58 -5.42 13.94 -3.32
N ALA A 59 -4.63 13.84 -4.39
CA ALA A 59 -5.14 13.37 -5.65
C ALA A 59 -5.81 12.02 -5.43
N GLY A 60 -7.09 11.92 -5.82
CA GLY A 60 -7.72 10.63 -6.04
C GLY A 60 -6.96 9.83 -7.12
N PRO A 61 -7.43 8.63 -7.47
CA PRO A 61 -6.73 7.70 -8.31
C PRO A 61 -6.17 8.36 -9.59
N PRO A 62 -4.95 7.99 -10.01
CA PRO A 62 -4.20 6.82 -9.56
C PRO A 62 -3.35 7.07 -8.31
N ALA A 63 -3.68 6.34 -7.24
CA ALA A 63 -2.82 6.14 -6.08
C ALA A 63 -2.40 4.67 -6.12
N LEU A 64 -1.10 4.41 -6.20
CA LEU A 64 -0.55 3.07 -6.13
C LEU A 64 -0.21 2.74 -4.69
N ASP A 65 -0.65 1.57 -4.25
CA ASP A 65 -0.10 0.91 -3.07
C ASP A 65 1.25 0.31 -3.43
N VAL A 66 2.31 0.84 -2.84
CA VAL A 66 3.67 0.43 -3.13
C VAL A 66 4.26 -0.29 -1.94
N TYR A 67 4.82 -1.47 -2.20
CA TYR A 67 5.54 -2.25 -1.20
C TYR A 67 6.92 -2.62 -1.69
N TRP A 68 7.94 -2.30 -0.90
CA TRP A 68 9.32 -2.76 -1.13
C TRP A 68 9.72 -3.68 0.02
N SER A 69 10.32 -4.83 -0.29
CA SER A 69 10.82 -5.77 0.72
C SER A 69 12.16 -6.36 0.34
N ASN A 70 13.09 -6.35 1.28
CA ASN A 70 14.37 -7.01 1.14
C ASN A 70 14.25 -8.48 1.53
N ARG A 71 14.67 -9.38 0.65
CA ARG A 71 14.70 -10.84 0.89
C ARG A 71 16.11 -11.40 0.93
N LYS A 72 17.13 -10.55 0.93
CA LYS A 72 18.51 -10.99 1.12
C LYS A 72 18.64 -11.66 2.49
N ILE A 73 19.00 -12.94 2.51
CA ILE A 73 19.28 -13.69 3.72
C ILE A 73 20.76 -13.50 4.06
N THR A 74 21.05 -12.71 5.08
CA THR A 74 22.42 -12.49 5.57
C THR A 74 22.56 -13.06 6.99
N PRO A 75 23.58 -13.89 7.29
CA PRO A 75 23.76 -14.51 8.61
C PRO A 75 23.90 -13.53 9.78
N ASN A 76 24.32 -12.29 9.47
CA ASN A 76 24.48 -11.19 10.41
C ASN A 76 23.61 -10.02 9.95
N LEU A 77 22.28 -10.16 10.03
CA LEU A 77 21.36 -9.04 9.85
C LEU A 77 21.72 -7.96 10.86
N GLY A 78 22.51 -6.98 10.44
CA GLY A 78 22.69 -5.76 11.21
C GLY A 78 21.31 -5.13 11.36
N TYR A 79 20.94 -4.74 12.57
CA TYR A 79 19.64 -4.10 12.90
C TYR A 79 19.27 -2.91 12.01
N ASN A 80 20.22 -2.39 11.23
CA ASN A 80 20.06 -1.23 10.37
C ASN A 80 19.80 -1.57 8.89
N GLN A 81 19.84 -2.84 8.48
CA GLN A 81 19.59 -3.24 7.10
C GLN A 81 18.14 -2.96 6.70
N PHE A 82 17.91 -2.57 5.45
CA PHE A 82 16.56 -2.37 4.93
C PHE A 82 15.77 -3.67 4.98
N HIS A 83 14.59 -3.66 5.61
CA HIS A 83 13.70 -4.82 5.70
C HIS A 83 12.51 -4.70 4.75
N ALA A 84 11.72 -3.64 4.92
CA ALA A 84 10.58 -3.36 4.08
C ALA A 84 10.14 -1.89 4.24
N ILE A 85 9.34 -1.43 3.29
CA ILE A 85 8.59 -0.18 3.41
C ILE A 85 7.30 -0.28 2.59
N ALA A 86 6.22 0.29 3.12
CA ALA A 86 4.93 0.41 2.45
C ALA A 86 4.58 1.91 2.33
N LEU A 87 4.12 2.32 1.16
CA LEU A 87 3.90 3.72 0.79
C LEU A 87 2.68 3.83 -0.14
N GLY A 88 2.15 5.05 -0.27
CA GLY A 88 1.35 5.44 -1.43
C GLY A 88 2.21 6.21 -2.45
N ALA A 89 1.91 6.04 -3.74
CA ALA A 89 2.46 6.88 -4.80
C ALA A 89 1.35 7.43 -5.70
N SER A 90 1.31 8.75 -5.90
CA SER A 90 0.29 9.44 -6.72
C SER A 90 0.71 9.53 -8.20
N VAL A 91 0.93 8.37 -8.83
CA VAL A 91 1.27 8.22 -10.25
C VAL A 91 0.61 6.97 -10.81
N ASP A 92 0.49 6.85 -12.12
CA ASP A 92 0.05 5.59 -12.74
C ASP A 92 1.17 4.52 -12.70
N VAL A 93 0.76 3.26 -12.87
CA VAL A 93 1.67 2.11 -12.80
C VAL A 93 2.78 2.17 -13.86
N THR A 94 2.51 2.70 -15.05
CA THR A 94 3.50 2.76 -16.13
C THR A 94 4.59 3.75 -15.79
N GLU A 95 4.20 4.94 -15.31
CA GLU A 95 5.14 5.95 -14.83
C GLU A 95 5.96 5.42 -13.64
N TYR A 96 5.32 4.74 -12.69
CA TYR A 96 6.01 4.15 -11.54
C TYR A 96 7.09 3.15 -11.96
N LEU A 97 6.76 2.22 -12.88
CA LEU A 97 7.70 1.22 -13.37
C LEU A 97 8.86 1.83 -14.17
N ALA A 98 8.61 2.91 -14.91
CA ALA A 98 9.68 3.65 -15.59
C ALA A 98 10.70 4.23 -14.58
N ARG A 99 10.22 4.79 -13.46
CA ARG A 99 11.08 5.29 -12.38
C ARG A 99 11.87 4.17 -11.70
N VAL A 100 11.27 2.98 -11.53
CA VAL A 100 11.98 1.79 -11.01
C VAL A 100 13.10 1.36 -11.96
N GLY A 101 12.85 1.36 -13.27
CA GLY A 101 13.86 1.05 -14.28
C GLY A 101 15.03 2.04 -14.26
N GLU A 102 14.73 3.33 -14.10
CA GLU A 102 15.76 4.36 -13.95
C GLU A 102 16.56 4.19 -12.66
N LEU A 103 15.90 3.86 -11.55
CA LEU A 103 16.58 3.56 -10.30
C LEU A 103 17.59 2.41 -10.47
N LEU A 104 17.19 1.32 -11.11
CA LEU A 104 18.09 0.19 -11.38
C LEU A 104 19.31 0.59 -12.22
N ARG A 105 19.13 1.50 -13.16
CA ARG A 105 20.22 2.00 -14.01
C ARG A 105 21.25 2.80 -13.20
N VAL A 106 20.80 3.63 -12.27
CA VAL A 106 21.67 4.53 -11.49
C VAL A 106 22.26 3.83 -10.26
N ALA A 107 21.49 2.96 -9.61
CA ALA A 107 21.88 2.18 -8.44
C ALA A 107 22.57 0.85 -8.79
N ALA A 108 23.20 0.76 -9.97
CA ALA A 108 23.80 -0.46 -10.49
C ALA A 108 24.77 -1.09 -9.47
N GLY A 109 24.46 -2.31 -9.04
CA GLY A 109 25.24 -3.07 -8.05
C GLY A 109 24.93 -2.77 -6.58
N ALA A 110 24.13 -1.74 -6.26
CA ALA A 110 23.71 -1.44 -4.89
C ALA A 110 22.44 -2.20 -4.48
N LEU A 111 21.58 -2.53 -5.45
CA LEU A 111 20.39 -3.35 -5.26
C LEU A 111 20.09 -4.20 -6.49
N GLU A 112 19.46 -5.34 -6.25
CA GLU A 112 18.92 -6.23 -7.27
C GLU A 112 17.42 -6.37 -7.05
N ILE A 113 16.61 -6.26 -8.12
CA ILE A 113 15.19 -6.62 -8.06
C ILE A 113 15.06 -8.12 -8.32
N VAL A 114 14.65 -8.86 -7.29
CA VAL A 114 14.43 -10.31 -7.34
C VAL A 114 13.07 -10.63 -7.94
N ALA A 115 12.04 -9.85 -7.58
CA ALA A 115 10.71 -9.99 -8.15
C ALA A 115 10.00 -8.63 -8.19
N LEU A 116 9.19 -8.43 -9.22
CA LEU A 116 8.34 -7.26 -9.34
C LEU A 116 6.95 -7.72 -9.80
N ASN A 117 5.95 -7.38 -9.01
CA ASN A 117 4.55 -7.68 -9.31
C ASN A 117 3.79 -6.36 -9.35
N ALA A 118 3.15 -6.07 -10.48
CA ALA A 118 2.39 -4.85 -10.67
C ALA A 118 0.96 -5.16 -11.09
N THR A 119 0.02 -4.40 -10.53
CA THR A 119 -1.37 -4.30 -10.97
C THR A 119 -1.66 -2.85 -11.32
N LEU A 120 -2.89 -2.56 -11.76
CA LEU A 120 -3.32 -1.17 -12.01
C LEU A 120 -3.24 -0.28 -10.76
N TYR A 121 -3.28 -0.88 -9.56
CA TYR A 121 -3.43 -0.16 -8.29
C TYR A 121 -2.30 -0.45 -7.29
N SER A 122 -1.38 -1.35 -7.60
CA SER A 122 -0.33 -1.72 -6.66
C SER A 122 0.94 -2.20 -7.33
N VAL A 123 2.07 -1.93 -6.69
CA VAL A 123 3.39 -2.40 -7.11
C VAL A 123 4.10 -3.00 -5.90
N ASN A 124 4.45 -4.27 -6.00
CA ASN A 124 5.26 -4.99 -5.03
C ASN A 124 6.65 -5.25 -5.62
N VAL A 125 7.69 -4.74 -4.97
CA VAL A 125 9.08 -4.91 -5.38
C VAL A 125 9.83 -5.69 -4.30
N ILE A 126 10.30 -6.87 -4.67
CA ILE A 126 11.18 -7.68 -3.84
C ILE A 126 12.61 -7.43 -4.29
N VAL A 127 13.46 -7.01 -3.36
CA VAL A 127 14.86 -6.69 -3.61
C VAL A 127 15.81 -7.57 -2.83
N SER A 128 17.05 -7.63 -3.30
CA SER A 128 18.21 -8.10 -2.56
C SER A 128 19.18 -6.93 -2.47
N THR A 129 19.45 -6.45 -1.25
CA THR A 129 20.35 -5.30 -1.03
C THR A 129 20.98 -5.33 0.36
N ASP A 130 22.19 -4.76 0.47
CA ASP A 130 22.87 -4.49 1.75
C ASP A 130 22.62 -3.06 2.26
N LEU A 131 21.82 -2.27 1.55
CA LEU A 131 21.50 -0.90 1.96
C LEU A 131 20.82 -0.87 3.33
N SER A 132 21.11 0.18 4.09
CA SER A 132 20.41 0.45 5.35
C SER A 132 18.98 0.92 5.08
N GLN A 133 18.11 0.85 6.10
CA GLN A 133 16.75 1.38 5.99
C GLN A 133 16.72 2.87 5.62
N GLY A 134 17.70 3.66 6.11
CA GLY A 134 17.85 5.08 5.78
C GLY A 134 18.29 5.29 4.33
N ALA A 135 19.36 4.62 3.91
CA ALA A 135 19.88 4.74 2.55
C ALA A 135 18.85 4.30 1.49
N MET A 136 18.09 3.23 1.76
CA MET A 136 17.02 2.80 0.87
C MET A 136 15.90 3.85 0.79
N LYS A 137 15.51 4.47 1.91
CA LYS A 137 14.50 5.54 1.92
C LYS A 137 14.95 6.73 1.09
N GLU A 138 16.16 7.24 1.32
CA GLU A 138 16.73 8.36 0.56
C GLU A 138 16.71 8.08 -0.95
N LEU A 139 17.17 6.90 -1.34
CA LEU A 139 17.21 6.45 -2.73
C LEU A 139 15.81 6.36 -3.35
N LEU A 140 14.79 5.91 -2.59
CA LEU A 140 13.40 5.96 -3.06
C LEU A 140 12.85 7.39 -3.18
N PHE A 141 13.24 8.31 -2.30
CA PHE A 141 12.81 9.71 -2.39
C PHE A 141 13.46 10.44 -3.57
N GLU A 142 14.78 10.30 -3.75
CA GLU A 142 15.54 10.92 -4.85
C GLU A 142 14.96 10.53 -6.22
N HIS A 143 14.54 9.28 -6.36
CA HIS A 143 13.95 8.74 -7.58
C HIS A 143 12.42 8.87 -7.65
N ARG A 144 11.80 9.60 -6.72
CA ARG A 144 10.35 9.84 -6.67
C ARG A 144 9.52 8.55 -6.66
N LEU A 145 10.05 7.52 -5.99
CA LEU A 145 9.41 6.23 -5.74
C LEU A 145 8.74 6.18 -4.37
N ALA A 146 8.99 7.19 -3.53
CA ALA A 146 8.32 7.50 -2.28
C ALA A 146 7.92 9.00 -2.22
N PRO A 147 6.82 9.35 -1.53
CA PRO A 147 6.36 10.74 -1.43
C PRO A 147 7.37 11.60 -0.65
N ALA A 148 7.61 12.84 -1.07
CA ALA A 148 8.54 13.74 -0.38
C ALA A 148 8.09 13.99 1.09
N GLN A 149 9.06 14.05 2.01
CA GLN A 149 8.81 14.40 3.42
C GLN A 149 8.54 15.89 3.60
#